data_AF-A0ABD7GA63-F1
#
_entry.id   AF-A0ABD7GA63-F1
#
_cell.length_a   1.000
_cell.length_b   1.000
_cell.length_c   1.000
_cell.angle_alpha   90.00
_cell.angle_beta   90.00
_cell.angle_gamma   90.00
#
_symmetry.space_group_name_H-M   'P 1'
#
loop_
_entity.id
_entity.type
_entity.pdbx_description
1 polymer ?
#
loop_
_entity_poly.entity_id
_entity_poly.type
_entity_poly.pdbx_seq_one_letter_code
_entity_poly.pdbx_strand_id
1 'polypeptide(L)'
;MTFSNRISSFMPTSRLYQQFQRLAQQLGCDEQEISLAEVADLLCCTPRNARLLLRRMQDQGWLSWMAEAGRGRRSRLTLLDNQESLTRRRLRDLLSQGQLAQAVRLAEDRLDLLTPLLLEQLGQATREGRQILRVPYYRPLPRLLPTGPLRRSEIHLSRQIFNGLTRRNEENGEIEGDLAHHWECLGPCHWRFYLRPAVRFHHGRELVVEDVVESLLALCDRPLFAHLARLESPWPRTLDLHLDSPDPLLPQLLAEPVAAILPRELKGEAGFALQPVGTGPYRVTANDPLQLCLEAFDDYFGLRALLDEIDIWMLPELAERLESHLQLGRDSPELGTMRGESELESGCYFLLQDDRSASLQAPALRQWLAGLLNPIALMARVAPELQRGWTSALGLLPHWREVQPAPLPMPEQLPRQLVLACFNQHLEFNECANAMSSLLAEQGIRLEVRTLDYGRWVSGADEDVDLWLGTLNLEHEHAFAPYAWLQGTPLLRKVWGSQQRLWQGLTQWRASGKEPGPRALLASVQQQGWFVPLFHHWLELESRVGVHGVRMTALGWFDFRSAWLRPELAVGAGDTTGELESKGGPR
;
A
#
# COMPACT_ATOMS: atom_id res chain seq x y z
N MET A 1 23.97 -25.99 -45.91
CA MET A 1 22.69 -26.60 -45.49
C MET A 1 21.88 -25.53 -44.79
N THR A 2 20.84 -25.10 -45.49
CA THR A 2 19.81 -24.12 -45.09
C THR A 2 18.95 -24.67 -43.97
N PHE A 3 18.76 -23.90 -42.89
CA PHE A 3 17.45 -23.78 -42.26
C PHE A 3 17.19 -22.31 -41.89
N SER A 4 16.22 -21.78 -42.61
CA SER A 4 15.52 -20.52 -42.37
C SER A 4 14.57 -20.72 -41.21
N ASN A 5 14.48 -19.76 -40.28
CA ASN A 5 13.16 -19.25 -39.89
C ASN A 5 13.27 -17.84 -39.29
N ARG A 6 12.90 -16.89 -40.15
CA ARG A 6 12.45 -15.55 -39.78
C ARG A 6 11.00 -15.68 -39.29
N ILE A 7 10.70 -15.26 -38.06
CA ILE A 7 9.47 -14.53 -37.73
C ILE A 7 9.83 -13.50 -36.66
N SER A 8 10.40 -12.37 -37.11
CA SER A 8 10.29 -11.10 -36.37
C SER A 8 8.99 -10.46 -36.87
N SER A 9 7.93 -10.54 -36.07
CA SER A 9 6.66 -9.87 -36.37
C SER A 9 6.82 -8.38 -36.05
N PHE A 10 7.31 -7.63 -37.04
CA PHE A 10 7.27 -6.17 -37.00
C PHE A 10 5.82 -5.71 -36.84
N MET A 11 5.52 -5.06 -35.71
CA MET A 11 4.19 -4.53 -35.40
C MET A 11 3.78 -3.40 -36.36
N PRO A 12 2.47 -3.25 -36.64
CA PRO A 12 1.97 -2.12 -37.41
C PRO A 12 2.08 -0.81 -36.62
N THR A 13 2.38 0.29 -37.32
CA THR A 13 2.40 1.65 -36.76
C THR A 13 1.03 2.03 -36.21
N SER A 14 0.97 2.80 -35.11
CA SER A 14 -0.26 3.37 -34.50
C SER A 14 -1.26 3.91 -35.53
N ARG A 15 -0.76 4.43 -36.65
CA ARG A 15 -1.53 4.96 -37.77
C ARG A 15 -2.31 3.91 -38.58
N LEU A 16 -1.81 2.69 -38.76
CA LEU A 16 -2.53 1.63 -39.48
C LEU A 16 -3.76 1.18 -38.70
N TYR A 17 -3.63 1.11 -37.37
CA TYR A 17 -4.73 0.76 -36.47
C TYR A 17 -5.83 1.83 -36.48
N GLN A 18 -5.48 3.11 -36.40
CA GLN A 18 -6.45 4.22 -36.53
C GLN A 18 -7.25 4.16 -37.83
N GLN A 19 -6.63 3.69 -38.91
CA GLN A 19 -7.29 3.54 -40.20
C GLN A 19 -8.23 2.33 -40.25
N PHE A 20 -7.88 1.24 -39.58
CA PHE A 20 -8.81 0.12 -39.42
C PHE A 20 -10.03 0.52 -38.57
N GLN A 21 -9.83 1.25 -37.47
CA GLN A 21 -10.93 1.74 -36.63
C GLN A 21 -11.92 2.60 -37.41
N ARG A 22 -11.43 3.47 -38.32
CA ARG A 22 -12.31 4.26 -39.21
C ARG A 22 -13.18 3.38 -40.11
N LEU A 23 -12.63 2.29 -40.66
CA LEU A 23 -13.41 1.35 -41.48
C LEU A 23 -14.44 0.61 -40.62
N ALA A 24 -14.03 0.10 -39.45
CA ALA A 24 -14.90 -0.65 -38.55
C ALA A 24 -16.10 0.17 -38.05
N GLN A 25 -15.89 1.44 -37.73
CA GLN A 25 -16.95 2.34 -37.25
C GLN A 25 -17.98 2.68 -38.34
N GLN A 26 -17.58 2.66 -39.61
CA GLN A 26 -18.43 3.04 -40.75
C GLN A 26 -19.15 1.83 -41.37
N LEU A 27 -18.53 0.64 -41.33
CA LEU A 27 -18.98 -0.52 -42.11
C LEU A 27 -19.60 -1.65 -41.28
N GLY A 28 -19.39 -1.68 -39.96
CA GLY A 28 -19.85 -2.78 -39.10
C GLY A 28 -19.09 -4.09 -39.36
N CYS A 29 -19.50 -5.19 -38.71
CA CYS A 29 -18.79 -6.48 -38.77
C CYS A 29 -19.25 -7.41 -39.91
N ASP A 30 -20.26 -7.02 -40.68
CA ASP A 30 -20.82 -7.84 -41.75
C ASP A 30 -20.06 -7.69 -43.06
N GLU A 31 -20.21 -8.66 -43.97
CA GLU A 31 -19.66 -8.59 -45.32
C GLU A 31 -20.33 -7.44 -46.10
N GLN A 32 -19.52 -6.49 -46.58
CA GLN A 32 -19.96 -5.32 -47.31
C GLN A 32 -19.47 -5.36 -48.75
N GLU A 33 -20.36 -5.04 -49.69
CA GLU A 33 -20.01 -4.77 -51.08
C GLU A 33 -19.62 -3.30 -51.24
N ILE A 34 -18.31 -3.03 -51.40
CA ILE A 34 -17.75 -1.68 -51.46
C ILE A 34 -16.68 -1.57 -52.56
N SER A 35 -16.62 -0.44 -53.24
CA SER A 35 -15.59 -0.15 -54.23
C SER A 35 -14.30 0.35 -53.57
N LEU A 36 -13.16 0.17 -54.24
CA LEU A 36 -11.88 0.68 -53.75
C LEU A 36 -11.86 2.21 -53.62
N ALA A 37 -12.67 2.93 -54.40
CA ALA A 37 -12.80 4.39 -54.31
C ALA A 37 -13.52 4.78 -53.01
N GLU A 38 -14.66 4.14 -52.71
CA GLU A 38 -15.39 4.36 -51.45
C GLU A 38 -14.52 4.01 -50.23
N VAL A 39 -13.73 2.92 -50.28
CA VAL A 39 -12.77 2.60 -49.21
C VAL A 39 -11.69 3.69 -49.06
N ALA A 40 -11.21 4.25 -50.18
CA ALA A 40 -10.21 5.30 -50.15
C ALA A 40 -10.76 6.60 -49.53
N ASP A 41 -12.03 6.91 -49.81
CA ASP A 41 -12.74 8.04 -49.21
C ASP A 41 -12.93 7.85 -47.70
N LEU A 42 -13.38 6.67 -47.26
CA LEU A 42 -13.52 6.32 -45.83
C LEU A 42 -12.18 6.40 -45.06
N LEU A 43 -11.08 6.02 -45.71
CA LEU A 43 -9.73 6.10 -45.14
C LEU A 43 -9.08 7.48 -45.30
N CYS A 44 -9.75 8.42 -45.98
CA CYS A 44 -9.23 9.74 -46.35
C CYS A 44 -7.87 9.68 -47.05
N CYS A 45 -7.70 8.78 -48.02
CA CYS A 45 -6.44 8.59 -48.73
C CYS A 45 -6.64 8.27 -50.21
N THR A 46 -5.55 8.11 -50.97
CA THR A 46 -5.64 7.76 -52.40
C THR A 46 -5.99 6.28 -52.60
N PRO A 47 -6.66 5.88 -53.70
CA PRO A 47 -6.99 4.46 -53.97
C PRO A 47 -5.78 3.53 -54.00
N ARG A 48 -4.61 4.04 -54.42
CA ARG A 48 -3.35 3.30 -54.39
C ARG A 48 -2.90 3.02 -52.96
N ASN A 49 -3.03 4.01 -52.07
CA ASN A 49 -2.69 3.86 -50.66
C ASN A 49 -3.71 2.97 -49.93
N ALA A 50 -5.00 3.15 -50.19
CA ALA A 50 -6.07 2.32 -49.64
C ALA A 50 -5.83 0.83 -49.92
N ARG A 51 -5.44 0.47 -51.14
CA ARG A 51 -5.08 -0.91 -51.51
C ARG A 51 -3.90 -1.46 -50.70
N LEU A 52 -2.91 -0.62 -50.42
CA LEU A 52 -1.71 -0.97 -49.65
C LEU A 52 -2.05 -1.18 -48.17
N LEU A 53 -2.94 -0.36 -47.64
CA LEU A 53 -3.46 -0.44 -46.28
C LEU A 53 -4.34 -1.68 -46.09
N LEU A 54 -5.29 -1.93 -46.99
CA LEU A 54 -6.13 -3.14 -46.99
C LEU A 54 -5.27 -4.41 -47.00
N ARG A 55 -4.23 -4.45 -47.85
CA ARG A 55 -3.30 -5.59 -47.89
C ARG A 55 -2.59 -5.78 -46.55
N ARG A 56 -2.07 -4.70 -45.95
CA ARG A 56 -1.43 -4.78 -44.63
C ARG A 56 -2.39 -5.22 -43.52
N MET A 57 -3.63 -4.75 -43.55
CA MET A 57 -4.67 -5.16 -42.59
C MET A 57 -5.05 -6.64 -42.77
N GLN A 58 -5.11 -7.10 -44.03
CA GLN A 58 -5.36 -8.50 -44.36
C GLN A 58 -4.20 -9.42 -43.99
N ASP A 59 -2.94 -8.99 -44.17
CA ASP A 59 -1.75 -9.71 -43.73
C ASP A 59 -1.72 -9.89 -42.19
N GLN A 60 -2.38 -9.00 -41.44
CA GLN A 60 -2.55 -9.08 -39.98
C GLN A 60 -3.82 -9.85 -39.56
N GLY A 61 -4.62 -10.31 -40.53
CA GLY A 61 -5.87 -11.06 -40.28
C GLY A 61 -7.04 -10.19 -39.80
N TRP A 62 -6.99 -8.87 -39.94
CA TRP A 62 -8.05 -7.98 -39.42
C TRP A 62 -9.30 -7.94 -40.32
N LEU A 63 -9.09 -8.16 -41.62
CA LEU A 63 -10.13 -8.14 -42.64
C LEU A 63 -9.78 -9.08 -43.79
N SER A 64 -10.79 -9.41 -44.58
CA SER A 64 -10.67 -10.06 -45.88
C SER A 64 -11.14 -9.10 -46.96
N TRP A 65 -10.30 -8.88 -47.97
CA TRP A 65 -10.61 -8.09 -49.15
C TRP A 65 -10.55 -8.98 -50.40
N MET A 66 -11.73 -9.24 -50.98
CA MET A 66 -11.85 -9.91 -52.28
C MET A 66 -12.07 -8.87 -53.37
N ALA A 67 -10.99 -8.54 -54.07
CA ALA A 67 -11.01 -7.62 -55.20
C ALA A 67 -11.72 -8.26 -56.41
N GLU A 68 -12.75 -7.60 -56.94
CA GLU A 68 -13.32 -7.96 -58.24
C GLU A 68 -12.75 -7.10 -59.38
N ALA A 69 -12.38 -7.74 -60.50
CA ALA A 69 -11.85 -7.06 -61.67
C ALA A 69 -12.98 -6.63 -62.63
N GLY A 70 -13.09 -5.31 -62.90
CA GLY A 70 -14.03 -4.74 -63.88
C GLY A 70 -14.44 -3.30 -63.52
N ARG A 71 -14.71 -2.43 -64.51
CA ARG A 71 -15.25 -1.08 -64.24
C ARG A 71 -16.64 -1.20 -63.61
N GLY A 72 -16.81 -0.69 -62.40
CA GLY A 72 -18.11 -0.60 -61.72
C GLY A 72 -18.51 -1.82 -60.88
N ARG A 73 -17.66 -2.84 -60.73
CA ARG A 73 -17.93 -3.97 -59.83
C ARG A 73 -17.52 -3.64 -58.40
N ARG A 74 -18.38 -3.97 -57.44
CA ARG A 74 -18.11 -3.80 -56.01
C ARG A 74 -17.27 -4.99 -55.53
N SER A 75 -16.25 -4.70 -54.74
CA SER A 75 -15.42 -5.73 -54.10
C SER A 75 -16.05 -6.12 -52.77
N ARG A 76 -15.73 -7.30 -52.26
CA ARG A 76 -16.24 -7.73 -50.95
C ARG A 76 -15.21 -7.48 -49.87
N LEU A 77 -15.63 -6.76 -48.84
CA LEU A 77 -14.85 -6.51 -47.64
C LEU A 77 -15.57 -7.16 -46.45
N THR A 78 -14.90 -8.08 -45.77
CA THR A 78 -15.39 -8.67 -44.52
C THR A 78 -14.42 -8.29 -43.42
N LEU A 79 -14.89 -7.66 -42.34
CA LEU A 79 -14.06 -7.47 -41.15
C LEU A 79 -14.02 -8.80 -40.38
N LEU A 80 -12.85 -9.40 -40.28
CA LEU A 80 -12.64 -10.70 -39.62
C LEU A 80 -12.42 -10.56 -38.11
N ASP A 81 -12.21 -9.33 -37.68
CA ASP A 81 -11.86 -8.94 -36.33
C ASP A 81 -12.72 -7.75 -35.95
N ASN A 82 -13.31 -7.78 -34.76
CA ASN A 82 -14.09 -6.64 -34.30
C ASN A 82 -13.19 -5.63 -33.58
N GLN A 83 -13.65 -4.38 -33.51
CA GLN A 83 -12.91 -3.29 -32.86
C GLN A 83 -12.48 -3.68 -31.44
N GLU A 84 -13.33 -4.40 -30.72
CA GLU A 84 -13.09 -4.85 -29.35
C GLU A 84 -11.94 -5.85 -29.23
N SER A 85 -11.86 -6.84 -30.12
CA SER A 85 -10.82 -7.88 -30.11
C SER A 85 -9.43 -7.33 -30.44
N LEU A 86 -9.35 -6.32 -31.32
CA LEU A 86 -8.10 -5.62 -31.58
C LEU A 86 -7.70 -4.68 -30.45
N THR A 87 -8.65 -3.94 -29.87
CA THR A 87 -8.39 -3.11 -28.68
C THR A 87 -7.87 -4.00 -27.55
N ARG A 88 -8.50 -5.16 -27.32
CA ARG A 88 -8.08 -6.13 -26.30
C ARG A 88 -6.65 -6.64 -26.54
N ARG A 89 -6.29 -6.96 -27.80
CA ARG A 89 -4.91 -7.34 -28.16
C ARG A 89 -3.93 -6.21 -27.88
N ARG A 90 -4.26 -4.99 -28.28
CA ARG A 90 -3.40 -3.83 -28.06
C ARG A 90 -3.22 -3.52 -26.57
N LEU A 91 -4.28 -3.60 -25.78
CA LEU A 91 -4.23 -3.46 -24.33
C LEU A 91 -3.32 -4.53 -23.71
N ARG A 92 -3.46 -5.79 -24.13
CA ARG A 92 -2.58 -6.88 -23.66
C ARG A 92 -1.11 -6.62 -24.00
N ASP A 93 -0.81 -6.11 -25.20
CA ASP A 93 0.55 -5.76 -25.61
C ASP A 93 1.11 -4.61 -24.78
N LEU A 94 0.31 -3.58 -24.49
CA LEU A 94 0.73 -2.46 -23.65
C LEU A 94 1.03 -2.94 -22.22
N LEU A 95 0.15 -3.77 -21.64
CA LEU A 95 0.32 -4.30 -20.29
C LEU A 95 1.52 -5.24 -20.18
N SER A 96 1.77 -6.11 -21.18
CA SER A 96 2.95 -6.99 -21.19
C SER A 96 4.27 -6.21 -21.29
N GLN A 97 4.24 -5.02 -21.91
CA GLN A 97 5.36 -4.08 -21.97
C GLN A 97 5.47 -3.18 -20.73
N GLY A 98 4.61 -3.33 -19.72
CA GLY A 98 4.59 -2.47 -18.53
C GLY A 98 4.07 -1.05 -18.79
N GLN A 99 3.39 -0.80 -19.92
CA GLN A 99 2.90 0.52 -20.30
C GLN A 99 1.49 0.79 -19.75
N LEU A 100 1.32 0.69 -18.42
CA LEU A 100 0.02 0.82 -17.76
C LEU A 100 -0.70 2.12 -18.10
N ALA A 101 0.01 3.25 -18.04
CA ALA A 101 -0.58 4.56 -18.35
C ALA A 101 -1.10 4.66 -19.80
N GLN A 102 -0.46 3.98 -20.75
CA GLN A 102 -0.97 3.92 -22.14
C GLN A 102 -2.17 2.99 -22.24
N ALA A 103 -2.19 1.88 -21.51
CA ALA A 103 -3.31 0.94 -21.48
C ALA A 103 -4.57 1.60 -20.89
N VAL A 104 -4.43 2.30 -19.76
CA VAL A 104 -5.52 3.07 -19.15
C VAL A 104 -6.04 4.14 -20.11
N ARG A 105 -5.15 4.91 -20.75
CA ARG A 105 -5.54 5.91 -21.77
C ARG A 105 -6.24 5.31 -22.99
N LEU A 106 -5.86 4.10 -23.41
CA LEU A 106 -6.48 3.42 -24.56
C LEU A 106 -7.84 2.82 -24.18
N ALA A 107 -8.00 2.35 -22.95
CA ALA A 107 -9.26 1.82 -22.47
C ALA A 107 -10.30 2.94 -22.26
N GLU A 108 -9.86 4.17 -21.96
CA GLU A 108 -10.75 5.28 -21.60
C GLU A 108 -11.73 4.82 -20.49
N ASP A 109 -13.04 4.82 -20.74
CA ASP A 109 -14.08 4.38 -19.80
C ASP A 109 -14.43 2.87 -19.91
N ARG A 110 -13.75 2.10 -20.77
CA ARG A 110 -13.99 0.66 -20.98
C ARG A 110 -13.27 -0.21 -19.96
N LEU A 111 -13.60 -0.01 -18.68
CA LEU A 111 -13.10 -0.82 -17.56
C LEU A 111 -13.45 -2.30 -17.70
N ASP A 112 -14.53 -2.63 -18.41
CA ASP A 112 -14.95 -4.00 -18.74
C ASP A 112 -13.91 -4.75 -19.58
N LEU A 113 -13.18 -4.05 -20.46
CA LEU A 113 -12.11 -4.63 -21.28
C LEU A 113 -10.78 -4.69 -20.54
N LEU A 114 -10.48 -3.65 -19.76
CA LEU A 114 -9.21 -3.50 -19.07
C LEU A 114 -9.10 -4.39 -17.83
N THR A 115 -10.16 -4.48 -17.02
CA THR A 115 -10.16 -5.23 -15.75
C THR A 115 -9.75 -6.69 -15.93
N PRO A 116 -10.34 -7.47 -16.86
CA PRO A 116 -9.93 -8.86 -17.04
C PRO A 116 -8.48 -9.00 -17.49
N LEU A 117 -7.98 -8.03 -18.27
CA LEU A 117 -6.59 -8.00 -18.75
C LEU A 117 -5.59 -7.70 -17.63
N LEU A 118 -5.92 -6.77 -16.74
CA LEU A 118 -5.12 -6.45 -15.56
C LEU A 118 -5.06 -7.64 -14.61
N LEU A 119 -6.19 -8.33 -14.39
CA LEU A 119 -6.25 -9.56 -13.60
C LEU A 119 -5.37 -10.68 -14.19
N GLU A 120 -5.19 -10.76 -15.53
CA GLU A 120 -4.24 -11.74 -16.13
C GLU A 120 -2.77 -11.41 -15.82
N GLN A 121 -2.48 -10.18 -15.41
CA GLN A 121 -1.13 -9.67 -15.19
C GLN A 121 -0.77 -9.54 -13.72
N LEU A 122 -1.71 -9.80 -12.81
CA LEU A 122 -1.48 -9.78 -11.36
C LEU A 122 -0.68 -11.01 -10.91
N GLY A 123 0.03 -10.85 -9.79
CA GLY A 123 0.65 -11.95 -9.05
C GLY A 123 1.93 -12.54 -9.62
N GLN A 124 2.13 -12.58 -10.95
CA GLN A 124 3.39 -13.04 -11.56
C GLN A 124 3.61 -12.47 -12.95
N ALA A 125 4.80 -11.90 -13.19
CA ALA A 125 5.34 -11.79 -14.53
C ALA A 125 6.85 -12.06 -14.52
N THR A 126 7.28 -13.02 -15.34
CA THR A 126 8.70 -13.10 -15.70
C THR A 126 8.90 -12.27 -16.96
N ARG A 127 9.64 -11.16 -16.87
CA ARG A 127 9.99 -10.33 -18.03
C ARG A 127 11.50 -10.43 -18.25
N GLU A 128 11.90 -10.99 -19.39
CA GLU A 128 13.34 -11.11 -19.75
C GLU A 128 14.18 -11.83 -18.67
N GLY A 129 13.59 -12.80 -17.97
CA GLY A 129 14.24 -13.52 -16.87
C GLY A 129 14.18 -12.83 -15.50
N ARG A 130 13.63 -11.62 -15.42
CA ARG A 130 13.40 -10.89 -14.15
C ARG A 130 12.08 -11.31 -13.50
N GLN A 131 12.07 -11.47 -12.18
CA GLN A 131 10.87 -11.72 -11.38
C GLN A 131 10.17 -10.41 -11.03
N ILE A 132 8.97 -10.20 -11.58
CA ILE A 132 8.16 -9.00 -11.35
C ILE A 132 6.88 -9.39 -10.61
N LEU A 133 6.65 -8.77 -9.46
CA LEU A 133 5.41 -8.90 -8.70
C LEU A 133 4.52 -7.69 -8.92
N ARG A 134 3.26 -7.93 -9.31
CA ARG A 134 2.29 -6.86 -9.55
C ARG A 134 1.17 -6.90 -8.52
N VAL A 135 0.94 -5.75 -7.88
CA VAL A 135 0.03 -5.61 -6.73
C VAL A 135 -0.97 -4.49 -7.01
N PRO A 136 -2.28 -4.76 -7.08
CA PRO A 136 -3.27 -3.71 -7.20
C PRO A 136 -3.43 -2.98 -5.86
N TYR A 137 -3.69 -1.67 -5.91
CA TYR A 137 -3.87 -0.84 -4.73
C TYR A 137 -4.88 0.29 -4.97
N TYR A 138 -5.62 0.68 -3.94
CA TYR A 138 -6.82 1.51 -4.08
C TYR A 138 -6.56 3.03 -4.12
N ARG A 139 -5.34 3.49 -3.80
CA ARG A 139 -5.02 4.92 -3.76
C ARG A 139 -3.58 5.24 -4.14
N PRO A 140 -3.29 6.49 -4.55
CA PRO A 140 -1.93 6.94 -4.73
C PRO A 140 -1.08 6.99 -3.46
N LEU A 141 0.25 6.89 -3.65
CA LEU A 141 1.28 6.89 -2.60
C LEU A 141 2.32 8.01 -2.84
N PRO A 142 1.93 9.30 -2.83
CA PRO A 142 2.79 10.40 -3.29
C PRO A 142 3.88 10.83 -2.30
N ARG A 143 3.88 10.30 -1.07
CA ARG A 143 4.81 10.68 0.00
C ARG A 143 5.33 9.44 0.70
N LEU A 144 6.60 9.11 0.45
CA LEU A 144 7.24 7.91 0.98
C LEU A 144 8.34 8.23 2.00
N LEU A 145 8.57 9.51 2.34
CA LEU A 145 9.62 9.89 3.29
C LEU A 145 9.23 9.56 4.74
N PRO A 146 10.11 8.88 5.50
CA PRO A 146 9.86 8.48 6.89
C PRO A 146 9.64 9.63 7.86
N THR A 147 10.16 10.82 7.54
CA THR A 147 10.02 12.01 8.38
C THR A 147 8.63 12.66 8.24
N GLY A 148 7.86 12.32 7.20
CA GLY A 148 6.49 12.78 7.01
C GLY A 148 5.44 11.94 7.74
N PRO A 149 4.16 12.35 7.71
CA PRO A 149 3.07 11.53 8.20
C PRO A 149 2.82 10.34 7.26
N LEU A 150 3.01 9.13 7.76
CA LEU A 150 2.83 7.88 7.00
C LEU A 150 1.60 7.11 7.50
N ARG A 151 0.84 6.51 6.57
CA ARG A 151 -0.18 5.50 6.89
C ARG A 151 0.45 4.10 6.81
N ARG A 152 -0.31 3.05 7.16
CA ARG A 152 0.20 1.66 7.22
C ARG A 152 1.01 1.21 6.00
N SER A 153 0.57 1.56 4.79
CA SER A 153 1.24 1.14 3.56
C SER A 153 2.53 1.93 3.31
N GLU A 154 2.53 3.24 3.56
CA GLU A 154 3.76 4.03 3.48
C GLU A 154 4.78 3.60 4.54
N ILE A 155 4.33 3.18 5.74
CA ILE A 155 5.21 2.59 6.75
C ILE A 155 5.87 1.32 6.23
N HIS A 156 5.07 0.40 5.66
CA HIS A 156 5.59 -0.82 5.04
C HIS A 156 6.62 -0.50 3.94
N LEU A 157 6.27 0.38 3.00
CA LEU A 157 7.15 0.77 1.89
C LEU A 157 8.42 1.48 2.36
N SER A 158 8.32 2.32 3.40
CA SER A 158 9.47 3.01 3.97
C SER A 158 10.53 2.03 4.46
N ARG A 159 10.16 0.85 4.97
CA ARG A 159 11.14 -0.18 5.38
C ARG A 159 11.83 -0.90 4.24
N GLN A 160 11.18 -0.94 3.08
CA GLN A 160 11.75 -1.50 1.88
C GLN A 160 12.73 -0.52 1.22
N ILE A 161 12.56 0.78 1.47
CA ILE A 161 13.35 1.85 0.85
C ILE A 161 14.47 2.34 1.77
N PHE A 162 14.28 2.35 3.09
CA PHE A 162 15.20 2.95 4.05
C PHE A 162 15.60 1.99 5.17
N ASN A 163 16.73 2.29 5.82
CA ASN A 163 17.20 1.60 7.01
C ASN A 163 17.40 2.57 8.17
N GLY A 164 17.18 2.07 9.38
CA GLY A 164 17.54 2.72 10.64
C GLY A 164 18.91 2.25 11.14
N LEU A 165 19.30 2.70 12.34
CA LEU A 165 20.47 2.14 13.01
C LEU A 165 20.22 0.68 13.42
N THR A 166 19.03 0.44 13.96
CA THR A 166 18.49 -0.86 14.29
C THR A 166 17.27 -1.12 13.42
N ARG A 167 16.84 -2.38 13.35
CA ARG A 167 15.58 -2.74 12.70
C ARG A 167 14.85 -3.77 13.53
N ARG A 168 13.55 -3.89 13.26
CA ARG A 168 12.74 -4.98 13.79
C ARG A 168 12.74 -6.13 12.80
N ASN A 169 12.96 -7.33 13.30
CA ASN A 169 12.78 -8.56 12.55
C ASN A 169 11.27 -8.82 12.36
N GLU A 170 10.84 -8.97 11.11
CA GLU A 170 9.41 -9.11 10.77
C GLU A 170 8.83 -10.49 11.12
N GLU A 171 9.68 -11.51 11.29
CA GLU A 171 9.25 -12.87 11.59
C GLU A 171 8.98 -13.09 13.09
N ASN A 172 9.86 -12.57 13.94
CA ASN A 172 9.83 -12.79 15.39
C ASN A 172 9.62 -11.51 16.24
N GLY A 173 9.67 -10.32 15.63
CA GLY A 173 9.44 -9.04 16.30
C GLY A 173 10.62 -8.51 17.12
N GLU A 174 11.76 -9.21 17.17
CA GLU A 174 12.94 -8.81 17.93
C GLU A 174 13.69 -7.63 17.28
N ILE A 175 14.44 -6.89 18.09
CA ILE A 175 15.32 -5.82 17.59
C ILE A 175 16.68 -6.40 17.23
N GLU A 176 17.13 -6.09 16.03
CA GLU A 176 18.43 -6.49 15.49
C GLU A 176 19.19 -5.32 14.87
N GLY A 177 20.46 -5.54 14.57
CA GLY A 177 21.33 -4.52 14.00
C GLY A 177 21.08 -4.31 12.52
N ASP A 178 20.94 -3.04 12.11
CA ASP A 178 20.74 -2.65 10.72
C ASP A 178 21.94 -1.88 10.18
N LEU A 179 21.86 -0.56 9.96
CA LEU A 179 23.05 0.24 9.61
C LEU A 179 24.12 0.17 10.70
N ALA A 180 23.71 0.05 11.97
CA ALA A 180 24.58 -0.37 13.05
C ALA A 180 24.58 -1.90 13.16
N HIS A 181 25.75 -2.52 12.98
CA HIS A 181 25.89 -3.97 13.12
C HIS A 181 25.99 -4.41 14.59
N HIS A 182 26.25 -3.48 15.52
CA HIS A 182 26.32 -3.73 16.95
C HIS A 182 26.05 -2.44 17.74
N TRP A 183 25.59 -2.58 18.98
CA TRP A 183 25.44 -1.47 19.92
C TRP A 183 25.63 -1.94 21.36
N GLU A 184 25.98 -1.00 22.23
CA GLU A 184 26.19 -1.24 23.66
C GLU A 184 25.59 -0.10 24.50
N CYS A 185 25.00 -0.48 25.64
CA CYS A 185 24.57 0.45 26.66
C CYS A 185 25.75 0.70 27.61
N LEU A 186 26.40 1.86 27.47
CA LEU A 186 27.54 2.27 28.31
C LEU A 186 27.09 2.83 29.66
N GLY A 187 25.83 3.28 29.72
CA GLY A 187 25.14 3.68 30.93
C GLY A 187 23.68 4.06 30.63
N PRO A 188 22.87 4.37 31.65
CA PRO A 188 21.43 4.64 31.47
C PRO A 188 21.12 5.72 30.42
N CYS A 189 22.02 6.70 30.28
CA CYS A 189 21.90 7.83 29.37
C CYS A 189 23.02 7.89 28.30
N HIS A 190 23.74 6.79 28.06
CA HIS A 190 24.85 6.77 27.11
C HIS A 190 24.90 5.44 26.37
N TRP A 191 24.70 5.51 25.06
CA TRP A 191 24.73 4.37 24.15
C TRP A 191 25.77 4.57 23.08
N ARG A 192 26.39 3.48 22.64
CA ARG A 192 27.30 3.47 21.49
C ARG A 192 26.82 2.51 20.42
N PHE A 193 26.89 2.95 19.18
CA PHE A 193 26.51 2.20 17.98
C PHE A 193 27.71 2.09 17.02
N TYR A 194 27.87 0.92 16.42
CA TYR A 194 28.96 0.60 15.49
C TYR A 194 28.39 0.41 14.08
N LEU A 195 28.78 1.30 13.16
CA LEU A 195 28.21 1.39 11.81
C LEU A 195 28.90 0.43 10.84
N ARG A 196 28.12 -0.13 9.92
CA ARG A 196 28.64 -0.94 8.81
C ARG A 196 29.51 -0.08 7.87
N PRO A 197 30.66 -0.60 7.40
CA PRO A 197 31.45 0.07 6.37
C PRO A 197 30.78 -0.06 4.99
N ALA A 198 31.09 0.87 4.07
CA ALA A 198 30.78 0.78 2.65
C ALA A 198 29.28 0.62 2.30
N VAL A 199 28.38 1.08 3.16
CA VAL A 199 26.94 1.15 2.85
C VAL A 199 26.71 2.24 1.81
N ARG A 200 25.93 1.96 0.77
CA ARG A 200 25.58 2.93 -0.28
C ARG A 200 24.12 3.32 -0.21
N PHE A 201 23.85 4.59 -0.49
CA PHE A 201 22.52 5.03 -0.89
C PHE A 201 22.19 4.54 -2.30
N HIS A 202 20.91 4.50 -2.66
CA HIS A 202 20.44 4.03 -3.97
C HIS A 202 21.04 4.78 -5.16
N HIS A 203 21.46 6.03 -4.97
CA HIS A 203 22.11 6.87 -5.99
C HIS A 203 23.64 6.67 -6.07
N GLY A 204 24.20 5.72 -5.30
CA GLY A 204 25.59 5.28 -5.37
C GLY A 204 26.56 5.93 -4.39
N ARG A 205 26.20 7.06 -3.74
CA ARG A 205 27.05 7.68 -2.70
C ARG A 205 27.14 6.78 -1.47
N GLU A 206 28.34 6.70 -0.89
CA GLU A 206 28.55 6.01 0.39
C GLU A 206 27.92 6.82 1.54
N LEU A 207 27.28 6.10 2.46
CA LEU A 207 26.75 6.64 3.71
C LEU A 207 27.91 7.01 4.64
N VAL A 208 27.86 8.24 5.18
CA VAL A 208 28.83 8.74 6.14
C VAL A 208 28.17 8.99 7.50
N VAL A 209 28.96 9.10 8.56
CA VAL A 209 28.42 9.27 9.93
C VAL A 209 27.62 10.57 10.08
N GLU A 210 27.96 11.60 9.31
CA GLU A 210 27.24 12.87 9.29
C GLU A 210 25.79 12.71 8.80
N ASP A 211 25.52 11.80 7.84
CA ASP A 211 24.14 11.51 7.41
C ASP A 211 23.31 10.97 8.58
N VAL A 212 23.93 10.12 9.41
CA VAL A 212 23.30 9.54 10.59
C VAL A 212 23.02 10.60 11.65
N VAL A 213 24.06 11.38 12.00
CA VAL A 213 23.96 12.45 13.01
C VAL A 213 22.89 13.46 12.62
N GLU A 214 22.91 13.97 11.38
CA GLU A 214 21.94 14.97 10.96
C GLU A 214 20.51 14.41 10.85
N SER A 215 20.35 13.13 10.48
CA SER A 215 19.02 12.51 10.41
C SER A 215 18.39 12.39 11.80
N LEU A 216 19.17 11.95 12.80
CA LEU A 216 18.68 11.80 14.17
C LEU A 216 18.51 13.15 14.89
N LEU A 217 19.40 14.12 14.67
CA LEU A 217 19.24 15.46 15.24
C LEU A 217 17.96 16.14 14.76
N ALA A 218 17.56 15.92 13.50
CA ALA A 218 16.30 16.46 12.96
C ALA A 218 15.04 15.89 13.64
N LEU A 219 15.17 14.85 14.46
CA LEU A 219 14.07 14.26 15.21
C LEU A 219 13.95 14.80 16.63
N CYS A 220 14.98 15.49 17.16
CA CYS A 220 15.03 15.89 18.57
C CYS A 220 13.87 16.82 18.99
N ASP A 221 13.27 17.58 18.06
CA ASP A 221 12.08 18.40 18.34
C ASP A 221 10.79 17.58 18.45
N ARG A 222 10.82 16.29 18.08
CA ARG A 222 9.66 15.40 18.16
C ARG A 222 9.57 14.80 19.56
N PRO A 223 8.38 14.80 20.20
CA PRO A 223 8.23 14.31 21.57
C PRO A 223 8.73 12.89 21.84
N LEU A 224 8.70 12.02 20.83
CA LEU A 224 9.22 10.65 20.92
C LEU A 224 10.75 10.61 21.07
N PHE A 225 11.47 11.55 20.46
CA PHE A 225 12.94 11.62 20.42
C PHE A 225 13.52 12.77 21.26
N ALA A 226 12.69 13.58 21.92
CA ALA A 226 13.08 14.79 22.64
C ALA A 226 14.05 14.60 23.83
N HIS A 227 14.44 13.36 24.13
CA HIS A 227 15.43 13.05 25.15
C HIS A 227 16.81 12.73 24.54
N LEU A 228 16.95 12.69 23.21
CA LEU A 228 18.24 12.67 22.53
C LEU A 228 18.88 14.05 22.72
N ALA A 229 19.95 14.10 23.51
CA ALA A 229 20.56 15.36 23.91
C ALA A 229 21.76 15.73 23.02
N ARG A 230 22.60 14.74 22.72
CA ARG A 230 23.85 14.97 21.99
C ARG A 230 24.31 13.71 21.27
N LEU A 231 24.76 13.88 20.04
CA LEU A 231 25.29 12.82 19.18
C LEU A 231 26.74 13.16 18.81
N GLU A 232 27.66 12.22 19.04
CA GLU A 232 29.08 12.40 18.76
C GLU A 232 29.65 11.18 18.03
N SER A 233 30.68 11.38 17.20
CA SER A 233 31.40 10.27 16.55
C SER A 233 32.85 10.26 17.05
N PRO A 234 33.15 9.54 18.15
CA PRO A 234 34.50 9.55 18.73
C PRO A 234 35.53 8.85 17.83
N TRP A 235 35.09 7.92 16.97
CA TRP A 235 35.93 7.19 16.01
C TRP A 235 35.20 6.97 14.69
N PRO A 236 35.92 6.70 13.58
CA PRO A 236 35.31 6.35 12.32
C PRO A 236 34.32 5.18 12.48
N ARG A 237 33.11 5.35 11.97
CA ARG A 237 32.01 4.36 12.06
C ARG A 237 31.56 4.03 13.48
N THR A 238 31.80 4.92 14.43
CA THR A 238 31.26 4.82 15.79
C THR A 238 30.41 6.05 16.08
N LEU A 239 29.27 5.84 16.71
CA LEU A 239 28.33 6.89 17.09
C LEU A 239 27.94 6.72 18.56
N ASP A 240 28.13 7.78 19.35
CA ASP A 240 27.72 7.87 20.74
C ASP A 240 26.46 8.74 20.85
N LEU A 241 25.43 8.21 21.49
CA LEU A 241 24.18 8.90 21.80
C LEU A 241 24.14 9.19 23.30
N HIS A 242 24.05 10.46 23.66
CA HIS A 242 23.82 10.93 25.01
C HIS A 242 22.36 11.37 25.18
N LEU A 243 21.76 10.95 26.30
CA LEU A 243 20.35 11.17 26.60
C LEU A 243 20.16 12.09 27.81
N ASP A 244 19.11 12.90 27.83
CA ASP A 244 18.74 13.73 28.99
C ASP A 244 18.00 12.94 30.08
N SER A 245 17.50 11.75 29.73
CA SER A 245 16.87 10.82 30.66
C SER A 245 17.14 9.39 30.21
N PRO A 246 17.12 8.40 31.11
CA PRO A 246 17.34 7.02 30.71
C PRO A 246 16.37 6.56 29.62
N ASP A 247 16.87 5.71 28.72
CA ASP A 247 16.03 4.99 27.77
C ASP A 247 16.61 3.59 27.51
N PRO A 248 16.16 2.56 28.25
CA PRO A 248 16.51 1.17 27.97
C PRO A 248 15.91 0.66 26.64
N LEU A 249 14.95 1.40 26.05
CA LEU A 249 14.24 1.05 24.82
C LEU A 249 14.81 1.79 23.59
N LEU A 250 15.98 2.42 23.71
CA LEU A 250 16.59 3.19 22.63
C LEU A 250 16.79 2.37 21.33
N PRO A 251 17.22 1.09 21.37
CA PRO A 251 17.28 0.26 20.17
C PRO A 251 15.91 0.05 19.49
N GLN A 252 14.82 -0.04 20.25
CA GLN A 252 13.46 -0.12 19.71
C GLN A 252 13.07 1.21 19.06
N LEU A 253 13.41 2.33 19.69
CA LEU A 253 13.15 3.67 19.17
C LEU A 253 13.87 3.94 17.84
N LEU A 254 15.11 3.51 17.72
CA LEU A 254 15.91 3.68 16.50
C LEU A 254 15.52 2.71 15.37
N ALA A 255 14.64 1.75 15.64
CA ALA A 255 14.03 0.86 14.66
C ALA A 255 12.71 1.40 14.10
N GLU A 256 12.18 2.49 14.67
CA GLU A 256 10.97 3.13 14.15
C GLU A 256 11.23 3.70 12.74
N PRO A 257 10.28 3.60 11.80
CA PRO A 257 10.46 4.08 10.43
C PRO A 257 10.94 5.53 10.35
N VAL A 258 10.42 6.40 11.22
CA VAL A 258 10.78 7.82 11.31
C VAL A 258 12.26 8.06 11.66
N ALA A 259 12.94 7.08 12.26
CA ALA A 259 14.36 7.11 12.62
C ALA A 259 15.30 6.66 11.49
N ALA A 260 14.75 6.36 10.30
CA ALA A 260 15.53 6.00 9.13
C ALA A 260 16.53 7.09 8.72
N ILE A 261 17.69 6.67 8.18
CA ILE A 261 18.77 7.56 7.80
C ILE A 261 18.57 8.04 6.36
N LEU A 262 18.64 9.37 6.18
CA LEU A 262 18.41 10.04 4.91
C LEU A 262 19.70 10.68 4.36
N PRO A 263 19.91 10.70 3.03
CA PRO A 263 21.00 11.44 2.42
C PRO A 263 20.81 12.95 2.67
N ARG A 264 21.79 13.58 3.33
CA ARG A 264 21.67 14.99 3.74
C ARG A 264 21.48 15.97 2.58
N GLU A 265 22.10 15.70 1.44
CA GLU A 265 22.09 16.55 0.26
C GLU A 265 20.74 16.61 -0.46
N LEU A 266 19.82 15.67 -0.18
CA LEU A 266 18.48 15.64 -0.78
C LEU A 266 17.40 16.20 0.15
N LYS A 267 17.77 16.64 1.36
CA LYS A 267 16.82 17.22 2.32
C LYS A 267 16.22 18.50 1.74
N GLY A 268 14.89 18.54 1.63
CA GLY A 268 14.15 19.70 1.13
C GLY A 268 13.96 19.74 -0.39
N GLU A 269 14.52 18.78 -1.13
CA GLU A 269 14.33 18.70 -2.59
C GLU A 269 12.86 18.35 -2.94
N ALA A 270 12.30 19.09 -3.91
CA ALA A 270 10.87 19.04 -4.23
C ALA A 270 10.37 17.66 -4.73
N GLY A 271 11.28 16.80 -5.23
CA GLY A 271 10.97 15.45 -5.71
C GLY A 271 11.27 14.32 -4.71
N PHE A 272 11.99 14.61 -3.62
CA PHE A 272 12.52 13.58 -2.73
C PHE A 272 11.43 12.80 -1.99
N ALA A 273 10.28 13.44 -1.73
CA ALA A 273 9.11 12.78 -1.14
C ALA A 273 8.44 11.75 -2.07
N LEU A 274 8.50 12.00 -3.38
CA LEU A 274 7.84 11.20 -4.40
C LEU A 274 8.73 10.03 -4.85
N GLN A 275 10.02 10.32 -5.09
CA GLN A 275 11.04 9.34 -5.47
C GLN A 275 12.18 9.39 -4.44
N PRO A 276 11.97 8.79 -3.26
CA PRO A 276 12.97 8.79 -2.22
C PRO A 276 14.22 7.99 -2.61
N VAL A 277 15.34 8.40 -2.02
CA VAL A 277 16.60 7.67 -2.02
C VAL A 277 16.92 7.29 -0.58
N GLY A 278 17.05 6.00 -0.34
CA GLY A 278 17.48 5.43 0.94
C GLY A 278 18.65 4.48 0.75
N THR A 279 18.83 3.59 1.73
CA THR A 279 19.84 2.52 1.74
C THR A 279 19.22 1.12 1.72
N GLY A 280 17.88 1.05 1.60
CA GLY A 280 17.10 -0.18 1.72
C GLY A 280 17.26 -1.14 0.53
N PRO A 281 16.68 -2.33 0.64
CA PRO A 281 16.76 -3.39 -0.38
C PRO A 281 16.09 -3.03 -1.70
N TYR A 282 15.17 -2.07 -1.72
CA TYR A 282 14.48 -1.62 -2.92
C TYR A 282 14.65 -0.11 -3.12
N ARG A 283 14.83 0.32 -4.37
CA ARG A 283 14.82 1.72 -4.79
C ARG A 283 13.53 2.05 -5.55
N VAL A 284 13.05 3.28 -5.42
CA VAL A 284 11.90 3.77 -6.21
C VAL A 284 12.38 4.20 -7.59
N THR A 285 11.85 3.59 -8.65
CA THR A 285 12.19 3.93 -10.05
C THR A 285 11.11 4.75 -10.74
N ALA A 286 9.85 4.58 -10.32
CA ALA A 286 8.72 5.38 -10.76
C ALA A 286 7.70 5.54 -9.63
N ASN A 287 7.08 6.71 -9.53
CA ASN A 287 5.95 6.96 -8.65
C ASN A 287 5.10 8.05 -9.30
N ASP A 288 3.99 7.63 -9.89
CA ASP A 288 3.02 8.48 -10.55
C ASP A 288 1.61 8.11 -10.08
N PRO A 289 0.55 8.85 -10.43
CA PRO A 289 -0.81 8.57 -9.94
C PRO A 289 -1.39 7.20 -10.29
N LEU A 290 -0.78 6.44 -11.22
CA LEU A 290 -1.23 5.11 -11.64
C LEU A 290 -0.33 3.98 -11.15
N GLN A 291 0.94 4.25 -10.85
CA GLN A 291 1.89 3.19 -10.47
C GLN A 291 3.03 3.67 -9.55
N LEU A 292 3.47 2.76 -8.68
CA LEU A 292 4.71 2.84 -7.92
C LEU A 292 5.55 1.62 -8.25
N CYS A 293 6.75 1.84 -8.80
CA CYS A 293 7.69 0.79 -9.17
C CYS A 293 8.87 0.79 -8.21
N LEU A 294 9.13 -0.37 -7.61
CA LEU A 294 10.28 -0.66 -6.77
C LEU A 294 11.21 -1.62 -7.51
N GLU A 295 12.51 -1.35 -7.52
CA GLU A 295 13.52 -2.24 -8.10
C GLU A 295 14.50 -2.68 -7.04
N ALA A 296 14.89 -3.96 -7.05
CA ALA A 296 15.90 -4.46 -6.12
C ALA A 296 17.21 -3.69 -6.27
N PHE A 297 17.81 -3.33 -5.15
CA PHE A 297 19.07 -2.61 -5.09
C PHE A 297 20.23 -3.61 -4.99
N ASP A 298 20.93 -3.83 -6.11
CA ASP A 298 22.01 -4.83 -6.18
C ASP A 298 23.21 -4.52 -5.24
N ASP A 299 23.45 -3.24 -4.94
CA ASP A 299 24.49 -2.79 -4.01
C ASP A 299 24.01 -2.74 -2.54
N TYR A 300 22.87 -3.36 -2.22
CA TYR A 300 22.36 -3.44 -0.86
C TYR A 300 23.36 -4.17 0.05
N PHE A 301 23.63 -3.60 1.23
CA PHE A 301 24.65 -4.11 2.15
C PHE A 301 24.27 -5.43 2.84
N GLY A 302 22.99 -5.81 2.77
CA GLY A 302 22.45 -7.07 3.29
C GLY A 302 22.28 -8.12 2.20
N LEU A 303 21.34 -9.04 2.40
CA LEU A 303 20.91 -9.95 1.34
C LEU A 303 20.04 -9.19 0.36
N ARG A 304 20.41 -9.25 -0.92
CA ARG A 304 19.58 -8.73 -2.01
C ARG A 304 18.19 -9.36 -1.97
N ALA A 305 17.16 -8.54 -2.19
CA ALA A 305 15.80 -9.04 -2.32
C ALA A 305 15.68 -10.07 -3.47
N LEU A 306 14.75 -11.02 -3.30
CA LEU A 306 14.57 -12.12 -4.24
C LEU A 306 13.78 -11.71 -5.49
N LEU A 307 12.84 -10.77 -5.38
CA LEU A 307 12.15 -10.18 -6.53
C LEU A 307 13.03 -9.09 -7.16
N ASP A 308 12.97 -8.96 -8.47
CA ASP A 308 13.72 -7.92 -9.19
C ASP A 308 12.96 -6.61 -9.27
N GLU A 309 11.62 -6.69 -9.30
CA GLU A 309 10.73 -5.55 -9.50
C GLU A 309 9.38 -5.78 -8.81
N ILE A 310 8.83 -4.73 -8.21
CA ILE A 310 7.49 -4.72 -7.63
C ILE A 310 6.73 -3.52 -8.20
N ASP A 311 5.65 -3.82 -8.91
CA ASP A 311 4.77 -2.84 -9.52
C ASP A 311 3.47 -2.76 -8.73
N ILE A 312 3.27 -1.64 -8.02
CA ILE A 312 2.04 -1.35 -7.31
C ILE A 312 1.16 -0.49 -8.20
N TRP A 313 0.03 -1.03 -8.66
CA TRP A 313 -0.90 -0.38 -9.58
C TRP A 313 -2.04 0.31 -8.83
N MET A 314 -2.16 1.62 -8.96
CA MET A 314 -3.14 2.45 -8.27
C MET A 314 -4.43 2.50 -9.09
N LEU A 315 -5.32 1.53 -8.84
CA LEU A 315 -6.54 1.31 -9.61
C LEU A 315 -7.72 1.14 -8.63
N PRO A 316 -8.36 2.25 -8.20
CA PRO A 316 -9.39 2.23 -7.17
C PRO A 316 -10.54 1.27 -7.50
N GLU A 317 -11.04 1.28 -8.74
CA GLU A 317 -12.16 0.43 -9.15
C GLU A 317 -11.76 -1.06 -9.17
N LEU A 318 -10.51 -1.36 -9.49
CA LEU A 318 -9.99 -2.73 -9.42
C LEU A 318 -9.81 -3.17 -7.97
N ALA A 319 -9.25 -2.31 -7.12
CA ALA A 319 -8.99 -2.60 -5.72
C ALA A 319 -10.28 -2.70 -4.89
N GLU A 320 -11.31 -1.91 -5.22
CA GLU A 320 -12.66 -2.04 -4.67
C GLU A 320 -13.30 -3.36 -5.11
N ARG A 321 -13.17 -3.76 -6.38
CA ARG A 321 -13.71 -5.04 -6.88
C ARG A 321 -12.98 -6.28 -6.36
N LEU A 322 -11.73 -6.11 -5.94
CA LEU A 322 -10.93 -7.12 -5.25
C LEU A 322 -11.13 -7.06 -3.72
N GLU A 323 -12.05 -6.21 -3.25
CA GLU A 323 -12.50 -5.94 -1.88
C GLU A 323 -11.47 -6.27 -0.80
N SER A 324 -10.73 -5.28 -0.28
CA SER A 324 -9.91 -5.38 0.96
C SER A 324 -8.78 -6.43 1.02
N HIS A 325 -8.68 -7.33 0.06
CA HIS A 325 -7.73 -8.45 0.03
C HIS A 325 -6.54 -8.10 -0.87
N LEU A 326 -5.32 -8.31 -0.37
CA LEU A 326 -4.15 -8.39 -1.24
C LEU A 326 -4.24 -9.71 -2.03
N GLN A 327 -4.88 -9.66 -3.20
CA GLN A 327 -4.98 -10.80 -4.11
C GLN A 327 -3.78 -10.82 -5.05
N LEU A 328 -2.96 -11.87 -4.95
CA LEU A 328 -1.81 -12.10 -5.81
C LEU A 328 -2.13 -13.21 -6.83
N GLY A 329 -2.46 -12.88 -8.09
CA GLY A 329 -2.46 -13.86 -9.20
C GLY A 329 -3.84 -14.26 -9.74
N ARG A 330 -3.86 -15.14 -10.76
CA ARG A 330 -5.06 -15.54 -11.54
C ARG A 330 -5.55 -16.96 -11.21
N ASP A 331 -6.86 -17.18 -11.29
CA ASP A 331 -7.50 -18.49 -11.06
C ASP A 331 -7.27 -19.49 -12.20
N SER A 332 -7.06 -20.75 -11.84
CA SER A 332 -7.51 -21.93 -12.61
C SER A 332 -8.12 -22.92 -11.62
N PRO A 333 -9.41 -23.29 -11.76
CA PRO A 333 -10.13 -24.06 -10.76
C PRO A 333 -9.89 -25.56 -10.94
N GLU A 334 -8.66 -26.02 -10.84
CA GLU A 334 -8.37 -27.46 -10.79
C GLU A 334 -7.33 -27.77 -9.70
N LEU A 335 -7.84 -28.23 -8.56
CA LEU A 335 -7.15 -29.01 -7.52
C LEU A 335 -5.85 -28.40 -6.93
N GLY A 336 -6.01 -27.53 -5.94
CA GLY A 336 -4.95 -27.20 -4.98
C GLY A 336 -5.44 -26.20 -3.94
N THR A 337 -5.32 -26.53 -2.66
CA THR A 337 -5.79 -25.78 -1.49
C THR A 337 -5.47 -24.28 -1.53
N MET A 338 -6.52 -23.44 -1.48
CA MET A 338 -6.44 -22.02 -1.10
C MET A 338 -5.68 -21.92 0.24
N ARG A 339 -4.59 -21.15 0.29
CA ARG A 339 -3.90 -20.76 1.54
C ARG A 339 -4.18 -19.28 1.77
N GLY A 340 -5.36 -18.96 2.28
CA GLY A 340 -5.64 -17.63 2.82
C GLY A 340 -5.08 -17.55 4.23
N GLU A 341 -4.22 -16.56 4.50
CA GLU A 341 -3.90 -16.16 5.87
C GLU A 341 -4.89 -15.07 6.28
N SER A 342 -5.67 -15.34 7.33
CA SER A 342 -6.56 -14.35 7.94
C SER A 342 -6.06 -14.13 9.37
N GLU A 343 -5.76 -12.88 9.70
CA GLU A 343 -5.30 -12.47 11.02
C GLU A 343 -6.03 -11.20 11.44
N LEU A 344 -6.43 -11.13 12.70
CA LEU A 344 -7.02 -9.93 13.23
C LEU A 344 -5.93 -8.85 13.36
N GLU A 345 -6.24 -7.63 12.94
CA GLU A 345 -5.25 -6.56 12.98
C GLU A 345 -4.76 -6.27 14.41
N SER A 346 -3.47 -5.98 14.52
CA SER A 346 -2.87 -5.51 15.78
C SER A 346 -3.16 -4.03 15.99
N GLY A 347 -4.40 -3.68 16.30
CA GLY A 347 -4.83 -2.30 16.48
C GLY A 347 -6.34 -2.17 16.32
N CYS A 348 -6.87 -0.96 16.17
CA CYS A 348 -8.31 -0.79 15.99
C CYS A 348 -8.66 0.51 15.31
N TYR A 349 -9.90 0.56 14.85
CA TYR A 349 -10.63 1.78 14.58
C TYR A 349 -11.00 2.41 15.91
N PHE A 350 -10.88 3.73 16.00
CA PHE A 350 -11.13 4.45 17.23
C PHE A 350 -11.76 5.81 16.97
N LEU A 351 -12.47 6.30 17.97
CA LEU A 351 -12.97 7.65 18.06
C LEU A 351 -12.27 8.36 19.23
N LEU A 352 -11.63 9.49 18.95
CA LEU A 352 -11.11 10.38 19.98
C LEU A 352 -12.14 11.47 20.26
N GLN A 353 -12.35 11.76 21.53
CA GLN A 353 -13.06 12.96 21.97
C GLN A 353 -12.01 14.04 22.30
N ASP A 354 -12.20 15.23 21.75
CA ASP A 354 -11.24 16.34 21.85
C ASP A 354 -11.36 17.09 23.17
N ASP A 355 -10.25 17.17 23.92
CA ASP A 355 -10.20 17.88 25.20
C ASP A 355 -10.18 19.40 25.05
N ARG A 356 -10.15 19.92 23.82
CA ARG A 356 -10.31 21.35 23.52
C ARG A 356 -11.78 21.70 23.30
N SER A 357 -12.63 20.71 23.02
CA SER A 357 -14.07 20.93 22.87
C SER A 357 -14.71 21.34 24.20
N ALA A 358 -15.38 22.49 24.20
CA ALA A 358 -16.05 23.03 25.37
C ALA A 358 -17.18 22.12 25.86
N SER A 359 -17.93 21.50 24.93
CA SER A 359 -19.02 20.58 25.28
C SER A 359 -18.48 19.30 25.90
N LEU A 360 -17.40 18.73 25.34
CA LEU A 360 -16.84 17.45 25.79
C LEU A 360 -16.03 17.54 27.09
N GLN A 361 -15.81 18.74 27.64
CA GLN A 361 -15.32 18.89 29.01
C GLN A 361 -16.27 18.27 30.04
N ALA A 362 -17.59 18.32 29.78
CA ALA A 362 -18.59 17.74 30.67
C ALA A 362 -18.46 16.20 30.70
N PRO A 363 -18.04 15.58 31.83
CA PRO A 363 -17.78 14.15 31.88
C PRO A 363 -19.02 13.30 31.57
N ALA A 364 -20.19 13.74 32.01
CA ALA A 364 -21.46 13.07 31.75
C ALA A 364 -21.77 12.98 30.25
N LEU A 365 -21.59 14.07 29.50
CA LEU A 365 -21.80 14.09 28.05
C LEU A 365 -20.80 13.19 27.34
N ARG A 366 -19.51 13.33 27.66
CA ARG A 366 -18.42 12.58 27.03
C ARG A 366 -18.58 11.07 27.23
N GLN A 367 -18.85 10.63 28.47
CA GLN A 367 -19.04 9.21 28.78
C GLN A 367 -20.34 8.66 28.19
N TRP A 368 -21.42 9.45 28.17
CA TRP A 368 -22.65 9.06 27.48
C TRP A 368 -22.44 8.92 25.96
N LEU A 369 -21.72 9.85 25.32
CA LEU A 369 -21.38 9.76 23.89
C LEU A 369 -20.54 8.52 23.58
N ALA A 370 -19.58 8.16 24.43
CA ALA A 370 -18.81 6.92 24.28
C ALA A 370 -19.70 5.67 24.34
N GLY A 371 -20.73 5.69 25.20
CA GLY A 371 -21.74 4.64 25.27
C GLY A 371 -22.70 4.63 24.07
N LEU A 372 -23.07 5.79 23.52
CA LEU A 372 -23.94 5.90 22.34
C LEU A 372 -23.22 5.47 21.06
N LEU A 373 -21.99 5.93 20.87
CA LEU A 373 -21.15 5.70 19.69
C LEU A 373 -20.22 4.49 19.89
N ASN A 374 -20.77 3.42 20.48
CA ASN A 374 -20.04 2.18 20.72
C ASN A 374 -20.06 1.27 19.46
N PRO A 375 -19.12 0.32 19.33
CA PRO A 375 -19.03 -0.53 18.14
C PRO A 375 -20.29 -1.32 17.80
N ILE A 376 -21.00 -1.85 18.79
CA ILE A 376 -22.22 -2.63 18.56
C ILE A 376 -23.29 -1.73 17.94
N ALA A 377 -23.43 -0.50 18.45
CA ALA A 377 -24.38 0.47 17.92
C ALA A 377 -24.03 0.89 16.49
N LEU A 378 -22.74 1.07 16.18
CA LEU A 378 -22.29 1.40 14.83
C LEU A 378 -22.51 0.24 13.86
N MET A 379 -22.08 -0.97 14.22
CA MET A 379 -22.27 -2.18 13.39
C MET A 379 -23.73 -2.41 13.03
N ALA A 380 -24.66 -2.14 13.97
CA ALA A 380 -26.09 -2.26 13.72
C ALA A 380 -26.65 -1.28 12.65
N ARG A 381 -25.87 -0.26 12.23
CA ARG A 381 -26.24 0.75 11.24
C ARG A 381 -25.50 0.61 9.91
N VAL A 382 -24.51 -0.28 9.82
CA VAL A 382 -23.69 -0.50 8.63
C VAL A 382 -24.19 -1.72 7.85
N ALA A 383 -24.00 -1.73 6.53
CA ALA A 383 -24.41 -2.86 5.68
C ALA A 383 -23.73 -4.18 6.09
N PRO A 384 -24.41 -5.34 6.07
CA PRO A 384 -23.86 -6.63 6.50
C PRO A 384 -22.59 -7.06 5.79
N GLU A 385 -22.36 -6.61 4.56
CA GLU A 385 -21.19 -6.92 3.75
C GLU A 385 -19.91 -6.38 4.40
N LEU A 386 -19.96 -5.14 4.88
CA LEU A 386 -18.84 -4.47 5.56
C LEU A 386 -18.64 -4.98 7.00
N GLN A 387 -19.68 -5.49 7.63
CA GLN A 387 -19.59 -6.05 8.99
C GLN A 387 -18.70 -7.30 9.06
N ARG A 388 -18.53 -8.04 7.94
CA ARG A 388 -17.80 -9.32 7.93
C ARG A 388 -16.35 -9.18 8.37
N GLY A 389 -15.72 -8.05 8.06
CA GLY A 389 -14.35 -7.75 8.46
C GLY A 389 -14.21 -7.27 9.90
N TRP A 390 -15.28 -6.98 10.64
CA TRP A 390 -15.19 -6.25 11.91
C TRP A 390 -15.48 -7.11 13.13
N THR A 391 -14.66 -6.92 14.16
CA THR A 391 -14.87 -7.47 15.50
C THR A 391 -14.89 -6.33 16.52
N SER A 392 -15.87 -6.30 17.43
CA SER A 392 -15.95 -5.27 18.47
C SER A 392 -14.68 -5.17 19.31
N ALA A 393 -14.14 -3.95 19.44
CA ALA A 393 -12.94 -3.66 20.20
C ALA A 393 -13.29 -3.20 21.62
N LEU A 394 -12.63 -3.81 22.61
CA LEU A 394 -12.75 -3.43 24.02
C LEU A 394 -11.52 -2.65 24.52
N GLY A 395 -10.52 -2.48 23.67
CA GLY A 395 -9.26 -1.79 23.92
C GLY A 395 -8.51 -1.58 22.60
N LEU A 396 -7.27 -1.10 22.69
CA LEU A 396 -6.45 -0.82 21.50
C LEU A 396 -6.07 -2.09 20.73
N LEU A 397 -5.72 -3.15 21.45
CA LEU A 397 -5.32 -4.45 20.87
C LEU A 397 -6.41 -5.50 21.13
N PRO A 398 -6.54 -6.52 20.26
CA PRO A 398 -7.59 -7.54 20.40
C PRO A 398 -7.62 -8.26 21.76
N HIS A 399 -6.44 -8.47 22.36
CA HIS A 399 -6.32 -9.12 23.66
C HIS A 399 -6.46 -8.14 24.84
N TRP A 400 -6.59 -6.83 24.60
CA TRP A 400 -6.85 -5.82 25.64
C TRP A 400 -8.36 -5.70 25.89
N ARG A 401 -8.81 -6.34 26.96
CA ARG A 401 -10.21 -6.30 27.41
C ARG A 401 -10.35 -5.33 28.57
N GLU A 402 -10.49 -4.05 28.27
CA GLU A 402 -10.66 -3.03 29.29
C GLU A 402 -12.09 -3.04 29.84
N VAL A 403 -12.22 -2.76 31.14
CA VAL A 403 -13.53 -2.69 31.81
C VAL A 403 -14.26 -1.45 31.31
N GLN A 404 -15.41 -1.67 30.68
CA GLN A 404 -16.26 -0.58 30.21
C GLN A 404 -17.06 0.00 31.39
N PRO A 405 -17.15 1.34 31.51
CA PRO A 405 -18.02 1.95 32.50
C PRO A 405 -19.48 1.58 32.23
N ALA A 406 -20.30 1.55 33.27
CA ALA A 406 -21.74 1.32 33.11
C ALA A 406 -22.35 2.43 32.22
N PRO A 407 -23.32 2.10 31.35
CA PRO A 407 -24.00 3.11 30.54
C PRO A 407 -24.60 4.20 31.43
N LEU A 408 -24.26 5.46 31.13
CA LEU A 408 -24.84 6.60 31.82
C LEU A 408 -26.17 7.01 31.17
N PRO A 409 -27.12 7.58 31.94
CA PRO A 409 -28.31 8.18 31.38
C PRO A 409 -27.95 9.37 30.48
N MET A 410 -28.86 9.68 29.56
CA MET A 410 -28.71 10.86 28.70
C MET A 410 -28.62 12.14 29.54
N PRO A 411 -27.62 13.02 29.27
CA PRO A 411 -27.50 14.31 29.94
C PRO A 411 -28.72 15.22 29.70
N GLU A 412 -29.02 16.11 30.65
CA GLU A 412 -30.12 17.09 30.53
C GLU A 412 -29.89 18.11 29.40
N GLN A 413 -28.63 18.42 29.11
CA GLN A 413 -28.24 19.39 28.09
C GLN A 413 -27.37 18.70 27.05
N LEU A 414 -27.87 18.68 25.80
CA LEU A 414 -27.16 18.16 24.64
C LEU A 414 -26.70 19.30 23.73
N PRO A 415 -25.52 19.19 23.11
CA PRO A 415 -25.11 20.11 22.07
C PRO A 415 -26.04 19.96 20.85
N ARG A 416 -26.33 21.06 20.16
CA ARG A 416 -27.15 21.01 18.92
C ARG A 416 -26.39 20.41 17.74
N GLN A 417 -25.07 20.52 17.77
CA GLN A 417 -24.19 20.08 16.71
C GLN A 417 -22.86 19.59 17.30
N LEU A 418 -22.29 18.58 16.65
CA LEU A 418 -20.91 18.14 16.85
C LEU A 418 -20.18 18.11 15.50
N VAL A 419 -18.87 18.29 15.52
CA VAL A 419 -18.00 18.19 14.33
C VAL A 419 -17.12 16.94 14.45
N LEU A 420 -17.21 16.04 13.48
CA LEU A 420 -16.37 14.86 13.32
C LEU A 420 -15.34 15.10 12.22
N ALA A 421 -14.06 14.91 12.52
CA ALA A 421 -13.01 14.87 11.50
C ALA A 421 -12.51 13.43 11.25
N CYS A 422 -12.37 13.09 9.97
CA CYS A 422 -11.73 11.85 9.51
C CYS A 422 -10.83 12.15 8.32
N PHE A 423 -9.88 11.27 7.99
CA PHE A 423 -9.01 11.47 6.83
C PHE A 423 -9.58 10.86 5.54
N ASN A 424 -9.26 11.46 4.39
CA ASN A 424 -9.71 11.04 3.06
C ASN A 424 -9.12 9.69 2.61
N GLN A 425 -9.69 9.13 1.53
CA GLN A 425 -9.19 7.91 0.89
C GLN A 425 -9.11 6.74 1.88
N HIS A 426 -10.17 6.55 2.66
CA HIS A 426 -10.39 5.40 3.52
C HIS A 426 -11.75 4.79 3.16
N LEU A 427 -11.78 3.49 2.87
CA LEU A 427 -12.96 2.83 2.30
C LEU A 427 -14.17 2.88 3.25
N GLU A 428 -13.94 2.75 4.57
CA GLU A 428 -15.01 2.53 5.55
C GLU A 428 -15.40 3.75 6.41
N PHE A 429 -14.67 4.87 6.31
CA PHE A 429 -14.91 6.02 7.20
C PHE A 429 -16.22 6.73 6.91
N ASN A 430 -16.66 6.73 5.65
CA ASN A 430 -17.97 7.29 5.28
C ASN A 430 -19.10 6.51 5.95
N GLU A 431 -19.01 5.17 5.98
CA GLU A 431 -20.02 4.31 6.60
C GLU A 431 -20.06 4.49 8.12
N CYS A 432 -18.89 4.60 8.76
CA CYS A 432 -18.79 4.92 10.18
C CYS A 432 -19.42 6.29 10.49
N ALA A 433 -19.09 7.31 9.70
CA ALA A 433 -19.61 8.67 9.89
C ALA A 433 -21.13 8.74 9.67
N ASN A 434 -21.66 8.01 8.68
CA ASN A 434 -23.09 7.89 8.42
C ASN A 434 -23.82 7.20 9.59
N ALA A 435 -23.26 6.10 10.10
CA ALA A 435 -23.79 5.41 11.28
C ALA A 435 -23.82 6.33 12.51
N MET A 436 -22.72 7.04 12.80
CA MET A 436 -22.63 8.01 13.88
C MET A 436 -23.63 9.17 13.70
N SER A 437 -23.75 9.71 12.49
CA SER A 437 -24.71 10.78 12.17
C SER A 437 -26.15 10.33 12.40
N SER A 438 -26.48 9.09 12.04
CA SER A 438 -27.81 8.51 12.24
C SER A 438 -28.13 8.36 13.74
N LEU A 439 -27.19 7.82 14.53
CA LEU A 439 -27.34 7.67 15.98
C LEU A 439 -27.50 9.02 16.70
N LEU A 440 -26.73 10.02 16.32
CA LEU A 440 -26.79 11.35 16.91
C LEU A 440 -28.08 12.11 16.53
N ALA A 441 -28.55 11.94 15.29
CA ALA A 441 -29.78 12.56 14.82
C ALA A 441 -31.02 12.11 15.62
N GLU A 442 -31.05 10.85 16.06
CA GLU A 442 -32.12 10.32 16.95
C GLU A 442 -32.16 11.03 18.31
N GLN A 443 -31.04 11.59 18.75
CA GLN A 443 -30.93 12.37 19.98
C GLN A 443 -31.09 13.88 19.73
N GLY A 444 -31.39 14.30 18.49
CA GLY A 444 -31.52 15.70 18.10
C GLY A 444 -30.19 16.43 17.91
N ILE A 445 -29.07 15.70 17.77
CA ILE A 445 -27.73 16.27 17.57
C ILE A 445 -27.37 16.15 16.09
N ARG A 446 -27.04 17.27 15.43
CA ARG A 446 -26.51 17.25 14.06
C ARG A 446 -25.03 16.90 14.07
N LEU A 447 -24.60 15.96 13.23
CA LEU A 447 -23.17 15.70 13.00
C LEU A 447 -22.73 16.40 11.71
N GLU A 448 -21.74 17.30 11.80
CA GLU A 448 -20.98 17.77 10.64
C GLU A 448 -19.77 16.85 10.45
N VAL A 449 -19.60 16.30 9.24
CA VAL A 449 -18.47 15.42 8.91
C VAL A 449 -17.47 16.19 8.05
N ARG A 450 -16.23 16.28 8.51
CA ARG A 450 -15.12 16.97 7.85
C ARG A 450 -14.08 15.95 7.41
N THR A 451 -13.99 15.74 6.10
CA THR A 451 -12.98 14.88 5.50
C THR A 451 -11.71 15.70 5.22
N LEU A 452 -10.58 15.29 5.80
CA LEU A 452 -9.30 16.01 5.75
C LEU A 452 -8.23 15.22 5.00
N ASP A 453 -7.22 15.89 4.44
CA ASP A 453 -5.98 15.20 4.07
C ASP A 453 -5.29 14.62 5.31
N TYR A 454 -4.65 13.45 5.17
CA TYR A 454 -4.04 12.75 6.31
C TYR A 454 -3.06 13.61 7.10
N GLY A 455 -2.22 14.39 6.42
CA GLY A 455 -1.27 15.30 7.07
C GLY A 455 -1.94 16.38 7.92
N ARG A 456 -3.10 16.90 7.50
CA ARG A 456 -3.89 17.84 8.30
C ARG A 456 -4.57 17.12 9.45
N TRP A 457 -5.17 15.95 9.21
CA TRP A 457 -5.81 15.13 10.24
C TRP A 457 -4.84 14.77 11.36
N VAL A 458 -3.68 14.18 11.04
CA VAL A 458 -2.69 13.75 12.04
C VAL A 458 -2.03 14.92 12.77
N SER A 459 -2.12 16.14 12.22
CA SER A 459 -1.61 17.34 12.88
C SER A 459 -2.49 17.83 14.02
N GLY A 460 -3.78 17.45 14.06
CA GLY A 460 -4.76 17.94 15.04
C GLY A 460 -4.92 19.47 15.07
N ALA A 461 -4.61 20.17 13.97
CA ALA A 461 -4.57 21.64 13.96
C ALA A 461 -5.95 22.30 14.03
N ASP A 462 -6.99 21.64 13.54
CA ASP A 462 -8.37 22.11 13.62
C ASP A 462 -8.85 22.05 15.08
N GLU A 463 -9.14 23.20 15.69
CA GLU A 463 -9.57 23.34 17.10
C GLU A 463 -11.10 23.32 17.27
N ASP A 464 -11.85 23.47 16.18
CA ASP A 464 -13.30 23.44 16.14
C ASP A 464 -13.88 22.02 15.92
N VAL A 465 -13.03 21.00 15.98
CA VAL A 465 -13.41 19.59 15.85
C VAL A 465 -13.66 19.00 17.24
N ASP A 466 -14.80 18.32 17.41
CA ASP A 466 -15.16 17.65 18.66
C ASP A 466 -14.69 16.20 18.71
N LEU A 467 -14.79 15.51 17.57
CA LEU A 467 -14.56 14.08 17.45
C LEU A 467 -13.55 13.78 16.33
N TRP A 468 -12.63 12.85 16.56
CA TRP A 468 -11.67 12.41 15.55
C TRP A 468 -11.78 10.91 15.30
N LEU A 469 -12.23 10.52 14.11
CA LEU A 469 -12.26 9.13 13.68
C LEU A 469 -10.93 8.75 13.03
N GLY A 470 -10.34 7.66 13.50
CA GLY A 470 -9.08 7.12 12.99
C GLY A 470 -9.02 5.60 13.05
N THR A 471 -7.93 5.07 12.50
CA THR A 471 -7.53 3.67 12.62
C THR A 471 -6.04 3.61 12.87
N LEU A 472 -5.59 2.56 13.55
CA LEU A 472 -4.19 2.28 13.86
C LEU A 472 -3.91 0.80 13.62
N ASN A 473 -2.81 0.51 12.95
CA ASN A 473 -2.19 -0.81 12.92
C ASN A 473 -0.81 -0.68 13.59
N LEU A 474 -0.65 -1.34 14.74
CA LEU A 474 0.61 -1.54 15.41
C LEU A 474 1.30 -2.75 14.82
N GLU A 475 2.62 -2.67 14.69
CA GLU A 475 3.40 -3.69 14.00
C GLU A 475 3.68 -4.90 14.89
N HIS A 476 3.48 -4.74 16.19
CA HIS A 476 3.64 -5.76 17.20
C HIS A 476 2.90 -5.36 18.47
N GLU A 477 2.61 -6.36 19.30
CA GLU A 477 1.81 -6.18 20.51
C GLU A 477 2.63 -5.80 21.76
N HIS A 478 3.97 -5.72 21.65
CA HIS A 478 4.81 -5.28 22.77
C HIS A 478 4.51 -3.85 23.21
N ALA A 479 4.65 -3.59 24.52
CA ALA A 479 4.32 -2.30 25.15
C ALA A 479 5.01 -1.07 24.50
N PHE A 480 6.13 -1.25 23.80
CA PHE A 480 6.79 -0.18 23.05
C PHE A 480 5.92 0.38 21.91
N ALA A 481 5.17 -0.44 21.18
CA ALA A 481 4.38 0.02 20.04
C ALA A 481 3.25 1.00 20.46
N PRO A 482 2.41 0.67 21.46
CA PRO A 482 1.45 1.62 22.02
C PRO A 482 2.13 2.86 22.59
N TYR A 483 3.31 2.73 23.22
CA TYR A 483 4.08 3.89 23.68
C TYR A 483 4.48 4.82 22.52
N ALA A 484 5.10 4.27 21.47
CA ALA A 484 5.55 5.02 20.31
C ALA A 484 4.40 5.74 19.61
N TRP A 485 3.26 5.06 19.45
CA TRP A 485 2.04 5.67 18.92
C TRP A 485 1.53 6.81 19.81
N LEU A 486 1.32 6.57 21.11
CA LEU A 486 0.81 7.59 22.04
C LEU A 486 1.72 8.82 22.08
N GLN A 487 3.02 8.60 22.26
CA GLN A 487 4.00 9.66 22.45
C GLN A 487 4.35 10.38 21.14
N GLY A 488 4.38 9.65 20.03
CA GLY A 488 4.85 10.11 18.71
C GLY A 488 3.78 10.71 17.82
N THR A 489 2.49 10.45 18.07
CA THR A 489 1.40 10.96 17.23
C THR A 489 1.02 12.41 17.62
N PRO A 490 1.19 13.40 16.71
CA PRO A 490 0.89 14.80 17.02
C PRO A 490 -0.58 15.05 17.37
N LEU A 491 -1.51 14.36 16.68
CA LEU A 491 -2.95 14.44 16.93
C LEU A 491 -3.27 14.20 18.40
N LEU A 492 -2.79 13.08 18.97
CA LEU A 492 -3.07 12.72 20.36
C LEU A 492 -2.55 13.78 21.34
N ARG A 493 -1.35 14.32 21.09
CA ARG A 493 -0.77 15.36 21.94
C ARG A 493 -1.53 16.67 21.91
N LYS A 494 -2.14 17.02 20.77
CA LYS A 494 -2.98 18.22 20.67
C LYS A 494 -4.37 18.01 21.25
N VAL A 495 -5.01 16.89 20.93
CA VAL A 495 -6.38 16.52 21.31
C VAL A 495 -6.49 16.17 22.79
N TRP A 496 -5.40 15.72 23.42
CA TRP A 496 -5.33 15.36 24.84
C TRP A 496 -4.25 16.15 25.59
N GLY A 497 -4.04 17.43 25.23
CA GLY A 497 -3.01 18.27 25.85
C GLY A 497 -3.20 18.44 27.38
N SER A 498 -4.44 18.40 27.86
CA SER A 498 -4.79 18.48 29.28
C SER A 498 -4.49 17.19 30.07
N GLN A 499 -4.28 16.06 29.39
CA GLN A 499 -4.08 14.74 30.01
C GLN A 499 -2.65 14.56 30.57
N GLN A 500 -2.23 15.43 31.48
CA GLN A 500 -0.86 15.48 32.02
C GLN A 500 -0.40 14.15 32.64
N ARG A 501 -1.31 13.41 33.28
CA ARG A 501 -1.01 12.09 33.85
C ARG A 501 -0.58 11.07 32.80
N LEU A 502 -1.19 11.09 31.60
CA LEU A 502 -0.80 10.25 30.47
C LEU A 502 0.64 10.59 30.06
N TRP A 503 0.92 11.86 29.77
CA TRP A 503 2.21 12.31 29.23
C TRP A 503 3.38 12.12 30.20
N GLN A 504 3.17 12.44 31.48
CA GLN A 504 4.17 12.21 32.53
C GLN A 504 4.38 10.71 32.74
N GLY A 505 3.31 9.91 32.77
CA GLY A 505 3.38 8.46 32.90
C GLY A 505 4.17 7.80 31.77
N LEU A 506 3.91 8.18 30.51
CA LEU A 506 4.66 7.65 29.35
C LEU A 506 6.15 7.99 29.43
N THR A 507 6.49 9.21 29.87
CA THR A 507 7.88 9.63 30.05
C THR A 507 8.59 8.82 31.15
N GLN A 508 7.92 8.59 32.28
CA GLN A 508 8.44 7.77 33.38
C GLN A 508 8.56 6.29 33.00
N TRP A 509 7.59 5.77 32.25
CA TRP A 509 7.59 4.40 31.77
C TRP A 509 8.75 4.16 30.79
N ARG A 510 8.99 5.05 29.81
CA ARG A 510 10.16 4.94 28.93
C ARG A 510 11.44 4.80 29.75
N ALA A 511 11.64 5.68 30.73
CA ALA A 511 12.89 5.75 31.47
C ALA A 511 13.13 4.58 32.45
N SER A 512 12.07 3.87 32.88
CA SER A 512 12.19 2.88 33.96
C SER A 512 11.62 1.50 33.62
N GLY A 513 10.77 1.38 32.61
CA GLY A 513 9.97 0.20 32.28
C GLY A 513 8.92 -0.16 33.35
N LYS A 514 8.71 0.67 34.38
CA LYS A 514 7.81 0.38 35.51
C LYS A 514 6.38 0.82 35.23
N GLU A 515 5.42 0.05 35.74
CA GLU A 515 3.99 0.41 35.72
C GLU A 515 3.72 1.75 36.46
N PRO A 516 2.71 2.52 36.03
CA PRO A 516 1.76 2.24 34.96
C PRO A 516 2.36 2.37 33.56
N GLY A 517 2.21 1.34 32.75
CA GLY A 517 2.66 1.32 31.35
C GLY A 517 1.62 1.90 30.38
N PRO A 518 1.95 1.91 29.08
CA PRO A 518 1.11 2.50 28.03
C PRO A 518 -0.32 1.98 28.02
N ARG A 519 -0.50 0.66 28.26
CA ARG A 519 -1.81 0.04 28.40
C ARG A 519 -2.63 0.64 29.54
N ALA A 520 -2.09 0.64 30.75
CA ALA A 520 -2.78 1.13 31.95
C ALA A 520 -3.09 2.63 31.85
N LEU A 521 -2.18 3.40 31.26
CA LEU A 521 -2.38 4.83 31.01
C LEU A 521 -3.49 5.08 30.00
N LEU A 522 -3.51 4.35 28.87
CA LEU A 522 -4.58 4.46 27.88
C LEU A 522 -5.93 3.98 28.44
N ALA A 523 -5.94 2.91 29.23
CA ALA A 523 -7.15 2.43 29.90
C ALA A 523 -7.78 3.50 30.80
N SER A 524 -6.95 4.29 31.50
CA SER A 524 -7.44 5.42 32.30
C SER A 524 -8.07 6.53 31.44
N VAL A 525 -7.54 6.78 30.25
CA VAL A 525 -8.07 7.74 29.27
C VAL A 525 -9.40 7.23 28.67
N GLN A 526 -9.47 5.93 28.38
CA GLN A 526 -10.68 5.25 27.92
C GLN A 526 -11.80 5.28 28.96
N GLN A 527 -11.51 4.98 30.23
CA GLN A 527 -12.51 5.06 31.33
C GLN A 527 -13.11 6.45 31.50
N GLN A 528 -12.34 7.48 31.17
CA GLN A 528 -12.82 8.87 31.18
C GLN A 528 -13.68 9.21 29.96
N GLY A 529 -13.74 8.35 28.93
CA GLY A 529 -14.50 8.57 27.69
C GLY A 529 -13.73 9.31 26.60
N TRP A 530 -12.43 9.58 26.78
CA TRP A 530 -11.62 10.32 25.81
C TRP A 530 -11.22 9.49 24.59
N PHE A 531 -11.03 8.18 24.79
CA PHE A 531 -10.70 7.20 23.76
C PHE A 531 -11.83 6.17 23.69
N VAL A 532 -12.42 5.98 22.52
CA VAL A 532 -13.46 4.98 22.27
C VAL A 532 -12.95 3.99 21.22
N PRO A 533 -12.50 2.79 21.61
CA PRO A 533 -12.18 1.75 20.64
C PRO A 533 -13.48 1.30 19.96
N LEU A 534 -13.44 1.15 18.65
CA LEU A 534 -14.58 0.74 17.83
C LEU A 534 -14.40 -0.72 17.44
N PHE A 535 -13.63 -1.04 16.41
CA PHE A 535 -13.53 -2.41 15.92
C PHE A 535 -12.10 -2.76 15.52
N HIS A 536 -11.77 -4.04 15.67
CA HIS A 536 -10.61 -4.69 15.08
C HIS A 536 -11.02 -5.24 13.71
N HIS A 537 -10.21 -4.97 12.69
CA HIS A 537 -10.44 -5.45 11.33
C HIS A 537 -9.70 -6.79 11.06
N TRP A 538 -10.35 -7.73 10.40
CA TRP A 538 -9.72 -8.95 9.88
C TRP A 538 -8.90 -8.61 8.63
N LEU A 539 -7.59 -8.78 8.70
CA LEU A 539 -6.71 -8.65 7.56
C LEU A 539 -6.67 -10.00 6.87
N GLU A 540 -6.83 -9.99 5.55
CA GLU A 540 -6.87 -11.21 4.75
C GLU A 540 -5.91 -11.07 3.58
N LEU A 541 -4.97 -12.00 3.52
CA LEU A 541 -4.00 -12.12 2.46
C LEU A 541 -4.33 -13.36 1.63
N GLU A 542 -4.68 -13.14 0.37
CA GLU A 542 -4.98 -14.20 -0.57
C GLU A 542 -3.81 -14.36 -1.57
N SER A 543 -2.88 -15.24 -1.24
CA SER A 543 -1.83 -15.64 -2.17
C SER A 543 -2.37 -16.71 -3.11
N ARG A 544 -2.57 -16.39 -4.40
CA ARG A 544 -2.83 -17.41 -5.43
C ARG A 544 -1.51 -18.06 -5.88
N VAL A 545 -1.63 -19.16 -6.61
CA VAL A 545 -0.54 -20.12 -6.91
C VAL A 545 0.73 -19.42 -7.43
N GLY A 546 1.84 -19.59 -6.70
CA GLY A 546 3.22 -19.41 -7.16
C GLY A 546 3.98 -18.16 -6.67
N VAL A 547 3.39 -17.30 -5.83
CA VAL A 547 4.17 -16.43 -4.93
C VAL A 547 4.46 -17.20 -3.63
N HIS A 548 5.72 -17.22 -3.22
CA HIS A 548 6.21 -17.94 -2.05
C HIS A 548 6.99 -17.01 -1.13
N GLY A 549 7.23 -17.43 0.12
CA GLY A 549 7.90 -16.58 1.12
C GLY A 549 7.04 -15.39 1.59
N VAL A 550 5.73 -15.48 1.36
CA VAL A 550 4.73 -14.49 1.73
C VAL A 550 4.16 -14.88 3.09
N ARG A 551 4.31 -14.00 4.07
CA ARG A 551 3.63 -14.07 5.36
C ARG A 551 3.00 -12.70 5.60
N MET A 552 1.75 -12.68 6.03
CA MET A 552 1.11 -11.41 6.35
C MET A 552 1.79 -10.77 7.57
N THR A 553 2.08 -9.48 7.46
CA THR A 553 2.58 -8.62 8.52
C THR A 553 1.40 -7.94 9.21
N ALA A 554 1.60 -7.46 10.43
CA ALA A 554 0.58 -6.70 11.17
C ALA A 554 0.10 -5.40 10.48
N LEU A 555 0.81 -4.94 9.42
CA LEU A 555 0.42 -3.81 8.58
C LEU A 555 -0.50 -4.21 7.42
N GLY A 556 -0.85 -5.49 7.29
CA GLY A 556 -1.66 -6.02 6.19
C GLY A 556 -0.89 -6.14 4.87
N TRP A 557 0.44 -6.10 4.90
CA TRP A 557 1.34 -6.36 3.75
C TRP A 557 2.16 -7.62 3.99
N PHE A 558 3.04 -8.01 3.08
CA PHE A 558 4.03 -9.08 3.28
C PHE A 558 5.43 -8.57 2.99
N ASP A 559 6.47 -9.19 3.55
CA ASP A 559 7.85 -8.75 3.30
C ASP A 559 8.25 -8.98 1.84
N PHE A 560 8.50 -7.88 1.14
CA PHE A 560 8.96 -7.89 -0.24
C PHE A 560 10.36 -8.48 -0.40
N ARG A 561 11.19 -8.51 0.65
CA ARG A 561 12.55 -9.05 0.57
C ARG A 561 12.57 -10.57 0.42
N SER A 562 11.66 -11.25 1.13
CA SER A 562 11.59 -12.72 1.20
C SER A 562 10.61 -13.32 0.19
N ALA A 563 9.72 -12.52 -0.40
CA ALA A 563 8.81 -12.96 -1.44
C ALA A 563 9.59 -13.43 -2.69
N TRP A 564 9.18 -14.52 -3.33
CA TRP A 564 9.76 -15.00 -4.58
C TRP A 564 8.74 -15.73 -5.44
N LEU A 565 8.99 -15.80 -6.74
CA LEU A 565 8.12 -16.46 -7.70
C LEU A 565 8.67 -17.83 -8.07
N ARG A 566 7.84 -18.88 -7.92
CA ARG A 566 8.20 -20.21 -8.42
C ARG A 566 8.03 -20.25 -9.93
N PRO A 567 9.06 -20.66 -10.69
CA PRO A 567 8.91 -20.86 -12.13
C PRO A 567 7.83 -21.90 -12.43
N GLU A 568 6.90 -21.58 -13.31
CA GLU A 568 5.97 -22.58 -13.83
C GLU A 568 6.74 -23.60 -14.67
N LEU A 569 6.56 -24.89 -14.38
CA LEU A 569 7.01 -25.95 -15.28
C LEU A 569 6.21 -25.78 -16.58
N ALA A 570 6.89 -25.49 -17.69
CA ALA A 570 6.26 -25.51 -19.00
C ALA A 570 5.65 -26.90 -19.23
N VAL A 571 4.33 -27.01 -19.12
CA VAL A 571 3.61 -28.24 -19.46
C VAL A 571 3.68 -28.40 -20.97
N GLY A 572 4.62 -29.23 -21.46
CA GLY A 572 4.65 -29.60 -22.88
C GLY A 572 6.00 -29.96 -23.46
N ALA A 573 6.63 -31.03 -22.99
CA ALA A 573 7.33 -31.95 -23.89
C ALA A 573 6.98 -33.36 -23.41
N GLY A 574 6.10 -34.04 -24.15
CA GLY A 574 5.77 -35.43 -23.87
C GLY A 574 7.07 -36.23 -23.85
N ASP A 575 7.39 -36.78 -22.68
CA ASP A 575 8.47 -37.74 -22.52
C ASP A 575 8.07 -38.99 -23.30
N THR A 576 8.52 -39.02 -24.55
CA THR A 576 8.67 -40.26 -25.32
C THR A 576 10.02 -40.86 -24.95
N THR A 577 10.23 -41.10 -23.66
CA THR A 577 11.27 -42.02 -23.20
C THR A 577 10.71 -43.42 -23.34
N GLY A 578 11.14 -44.08 -24.42
CA GLY A 578 10.81 -45.44 -24.74
C GLY A 578 11.02 -46.40 -23.57
N GLU A 579 10.14 -47.40 -23.56
CA GLU A 579 10.26 -48.64 -22.82
C GLU A 579 11.71 -49.16 -22.87
N LEU A 580 12.41 -49.09 -21.74
CA LEU A 580 13.49 -50.00 -21.44
C LEU A 580 12.92 -51.03 -20.47
N GLU A 581 12.51 -52.16 -21.06
CA GLU A 581 12.15 -53.39 -20.37
C GLU A 581 13.17 -53.71 -19.26
N SER A 582 12.76 -53.61 -18.00
CA SER A 582 13.47 -54.29 -16.92
C SER A 582 13.04 -55.76 -16.91
N LYS A 583 13.84 -56.59 -17.59
CA LYS A 583 13.80 -58.04 -17.39
C LYS A 583 14.20 -58.33 -15.95
N GLY A 584 13.31 -59.02 -15.25
CA GLY A 584 13.47 -59.41 -13.86
C GLY A 584 14.63 -60.36 -13.58
N GLY A 585 14.93 -60.46 -12.30
CA GLY A 585 15.79 -61.48 -11.70
C GLY A 585 15.70 -61.39 -10.18
N PRO A 586 15.14 -62.39 -9.47
CA PRO A 586 14.82 -62.30 -8.06
C PRO A 586 15.99 -62.75 -7.18
N ARG A 587 16.21 -62.05 -6.07
CA ARG A 587 16.38 -62.62 -4.72
C ARG A 587 16.55 -61.54 -3.68
#